data_AF-A0A1A8FZK7-F1
#
_entry.id   AF-A0A1A8FZK7-F1
#
_cell.length_a   1.000
_cell.length_b   1.000
_cell.length_c   1.000
_cell.angle_alpha   90.00
_cell.angle_beta   90.00
_cell.angle_gamma   90.00
#
_symmetry.space_group_name_H-M   'P 1'
#
loop_
_entity.id
_entity.type
_entity.pdbx_description
1 polymer ?
#
loop_
_entity_poly.entity_id
_entity_poly.type
_entity_poly.pdbx_seq_one_letter_code
_entity_poly.pdbx_strand_id
1 'polypeptide(L)'
;NGSPLPPSAGSPVALATESQSPTTQDPIRLIVRGSLGSCSSSSECLEDSTTGSVAETVASVLRGCLENMPKANDTPQSLSSLNLQWVTKWVDYSNKYGFGYQLSDHTVGVLFNNGTHMSLLPDRKTIHYYAELGQRSVFPTCEVPEHFVGQVTVLKYFSHYMEENLMDGGDLGTVMDAHLPRLYLLQWLKSDRALMMLFNDGTFQVNFYHDHTKIILCCQTDEYMLTYINEERVSKTFKLSSLLTSGCPADLRQRMVYSLNMLLQRCS
;
A
#
# COMPACT_ATOMS: atom_id res chain seq x y z
N ASN A 1 62.57 -48.08 -24.26
CA ASN A 1 61.73 -49.23 -23.87
C ASN A 1 61.12 -48.94 -22.51
N GLY A 2 59.83 -48.75 -22.31
CA GLY A 2 58.66 -48.83 -23.15
C GLY A 2 57.51 -48.10 -22.44
N SER A 3 56.48 -47.82 -23.22
CA SER A 3 55.25 -47.05 -23.01
C SER A 3 54.62 -46.99 -21.60
N PRO A 4 53.93 -45.88 -21.26
CA PRO A 4 52.99 -45.84 -20.13
C PRO A 4 51.65 -46.48 -20.51
N LEU A 5 51.07 -47.25 -19.58
CA LEU A 5 49.70 -47.81 -19.66
C LEU A 5 48.76 -47.03 -18.71
N PRO A 6 47.45 -46.99 -19.01
CA PRO A 6 46.57 -45.83 -18.80
C PRO A 6 45.94 -45.78 -17.40
N PRO A 7 45.37 -44.62 -16.99
CA PRO A 7 44.65 -44.50 -15.73
C PRO A 7 43.35 -45.31 -15.78
N SER A 8 43.02 -45.96 -14.66
CA SER A 8 41.81 -46.78 -14.51
C SER A 8 40.55 -45.94 -14.63
N ALA A 9 39.57 -46.52 -15.32
CA ALA A 9 38.26 -45.96 -15.61
C ALA A 9 37.53 -45.40 -14.38
N GLY A 10 36.90 -44.24 -14.58
CA GLY A 10 36.15 -43.50 -13.58
C GLY A 10 34.89 -44.22 -13.11
N SER A 11 34.58 -44.03 -11.83
CA SER A 11 33.23 -44.20 -11.32
C SER A 11 32.33 -43.07 -11.86
N PRO A 12 31.10 -43.37 -12.32
CA PRO A 12 30.19 -42.34 -12.76
C PRO A 12 29.73 -41.52 -11.54
N VAL A 13 30.07 -40.24 -11.53
CA VAL A 13 29.41 -39.25 -10.69
C VAL A 13 27.96 -39.18 -11.15
N ALA A 14 27.04 -39.72 -10.34
CA ALA A 14 25.63 -39.49 -10.54
C ALA A 14 25.39 -37.98 -10.42
N LEU A 15 25.02 -37.35 -11.54
CA LEU A 15 24.45 -36.00 -11.53
C LEU A 15 23.17 -36.09 -10.72
N ALA A 16 23.22 -35.63 -9.46
CA ALA A 16 22.01 -35.29 -8.73
C ALA A 16 21.37 -34.13 -9.49
N THR A 17 20.31 -34.43 -10.22
CA THR A 17 19.35 -33.43 -10.68
C THR A 17 18.88 -32.68 -9.45
N GLU A 18 19.37 -31.46 -9.25
CA GLU A 18 18.75 -30.49 -8.37
C GLU A 18 17.34 -30.25 -8.90
N SER A 19 16.38 -30.99 -8.35
CA SER A 19 14.99 -30.61 -8.36
C SER A 19 14.92 -29.26 -7.64
N GLN A 20 14.85 -28.18 -8.42
CA GLN A 20 14.55 -26.86 -7.92
C GLN A 20 13.23 -26.93 -7.15
N SER A 21 13.35 -27.01 -5.82
CA SER A 21 12.25 -26.75 -4.92
C SER A 21 11.70 -25.36 -5.22
N PRO A 22 10.38 -25.13 -5.18
CA PRO A 22 9.82 -23.81 -5.39
C PRO A 22 10.46 -22.87 -4.37
N THR A 23 11.03 -21.77 -4.86
CA THR A 23 11.58 -20.67 -4.06
C THR A 23 10.65 -20.40 -2.89
N THR A 24 11.09 -20.75 -1.68
CA THR A 24 10.41 -20.40 -0.45
C THR A 24 10.45 -18.88 -0.41
N GLN A 25 9.36 -18.22 -0.82
CA GLN A 25 9.23 -16.79 -0.64
C GLN A 25 9.34 -16.56 0.87
N ASP A 26 10.33 -15.77 1.29
CA ASP A 26 10.49 -15.42 2.69
C ASP A 26 9.13 -14.98 3.26
N PRO A 27 8.70 -15.55 4.41
CA PRO A 27 7.43 -15.20 5.00
C PRO A 27 7.42 -13.70 5.36
N ILE A 28 6.31 -13.03 5.06
CA ILE A 28 6.11 -11.62 5.44
C ILE A 28 6.08 -11.55 6.96
N ARG A 29 7.05 -10.84 7.55
CA ARG A 29 7.10 -10.63 8.99
C ARG A 29 6.26 -9.41 9.36
N LEU A 30 5.01 -9.65 9.73
CA LEU A 30 4.12 -8.61 10.25
C LEU A 30 4.66 -8.02 11.56
N ILE A 31 4.70 -6.69 11.64
CA ILE A 31 5.14 -5.94 12.83
C ILE A 31 3.93 -5.37 13.59
N VAL A 32 3.06 -4.63 12.88
CA VAL A 32 1.89 -3.96 13.48
C VAL A 32 0.85 -3.68 12.39
N ARG A 33 -0.43 -3.63 12.77
CA ARG A 33 -1.54 -3.25 11.89
C ARG A 33 -2.55 -2.39 12.65
N GLY A 34 -3.33 -1.62 11.93
CA GLY A 34 -4.48 -0.90 12.47
C GLY A 34 -5.60 -0.81 11.43
N SER A 35 -6.83 -0.91 11.89
CA SER A 35 -8.02 -0.87 11.05
C SER A 35 -9.11 0.01 11.66
N LEU A 36 -9.87 0.68 10.79
CA LEU A 36 -11.08 1.41 11.17
C LEU A 36 -12.11 0.44 11.76
N GLY A 37 -12.83 0.87 12.80
CA GLY A 37 -13.85 0.08 13.48
C GLY A 37 -13.32 -1.05 14.38
N SER A 38 -12.00 -1.25 14.49
CA SER A 38 -11.42 -2.25 15.38
C SER A 38 -11.41 -1.76 16.84
N CYS A 39 -12.57 -1.74 17.49
CA CYS A 39 -12.63 -1.55 18.93
C CYS A 39 -12.18 -2.83 19.66
N SER A 40 -11.22 -2.68 20.58
CA SER A 40 -10.61 -3.78 21.33
C SER A 40 -11.59 -4.39 22.35
N SER A 41 -12.46 -5.29 21.92
CA SER A 41 -13.02 -6.30 22.81
C SER A 41 -13.12 -7.64 22.09
N SER A 42 -12.34 -8.60 22.58
CA SER A 42 -12.29 -10.03 22.23
C SER A 42 -11.63 -10.44 20.90
N SER A 43 -10.95 -11.57 21.01
CA SER A 43 -9.92 -12.16 20.14
C SER A 43 -10.42 -12.72 18.80
N GLU A 44 -11.51 -12.21 18.25
CA GLU A 44 -12.00 -12.63 16.93
C GLU A 44 -12.39 -11.38 16.16
N CYS A 45 -11.43 -10.86 15.39
CA CYS A 45 -11.68 -9.78 14.45
C CYS A 45 -12.63 -10.29 13.37
N LEU A 46 -13.93 -10.11 13.56
CA LEU A 46 -14.84 -10.02 12.43
C LEU A 46 -14.39 -8.77 11.67
N GLU A 47 -13.57 -8.94 10.63
CA GLU A 47 -13.31 -7.85 9.69
C GLU A 47 -14.67 -7.28 9.30
N ASP A 48 -14.83 -5.96 9.48
CA ASP A 48 -16.04 -5.28 9.06
C ASP A 48 -16.28 -5.58 7.57
N SER A 49 -17.48 -6.06 7.23
CA SER A 49 -17.77 -6.77 5.97
C SER A 49 -17.38 -5.96 4.72
N THR A 50 -17.40 -4.63 4.83
CA THR A 50 -16.99 -3.74 3.74
C THR A 50 -15.47 -3.64 3.59
N THR A 51 -14.71 -3.51 4.68
CA THR A 51 -13.24 -3.47 4.61
C THR A 51 -12.68 -4.80 4.10
N GLY A 52 -13.31 -5.92 4.46
CA GLY A 52 -13.07 -7.24 3.88
C GLY A 52 -13.36 -7.27 2.38
N SER A 53 -14.57 -6.88 1.96
CA SER A 53 -14.99 -6.85 0.55
C SER A 53 -14.11 -5.96 -0.35
N VAL A 54 -13.69 -4.79 0.15
CA VAL A 54 -12.76 -3.89 -0.57
C VAL A 54 -11.40 -4.57 -0.74
N ALA A 55 -10.89 -5.23 0.30
CA ALA A 55 -9.65 -6.01 0.21
C ALA A 55 -9.74 -7.13 -0.82
N GLU A 56 -10.82 -7.91 -0.76
CA GLU A 56 -11.05 -9.05 -1.65
C GLU A 56 -11.12 -8.60 -3.10
N THR A 57 -11.79 -7.47 -3.36
CA THR A 57 -11.86 -6.87 -4.71
C THR A 57 -10.46 -6.51 -5.22
N VAL A 58 -9.67 -5.78 -4.43
CA VAL A 58 -8.29 -5.39 -4.78
C VAL A 58 -7.40 -6.63 -4.95
N ALA A 59 -7.51 -7.61 -4.06
CA ALA A 59 -6.74 -8.86 -4.11
C ALA A 59 -7.08 -9.68 -5.35
N SER A 60 -8.37 -9.80 -5.68
CA SER A 60 -8.86 -10.52 -6.87
C SER A 60 -8.32 -9.88 -8.15
N VAL A 61 -8.40 -8.55 -8.26
CA VAL A 61 -7.91 -7.80 -9.41
C VAL A 61 -6.39 -7.95 -9.57
N LEU A 62 -5.62 -7.75 -8.50
CA LEU A 62 -4.17 -7.85 -8.54
C LEU A 62 -3.68 -9.28 -8.81
N ARG A 63 -4.32 -10.28 -8.18
CA ARG A 63 -4.07 -11.71 -8.43
C ARG A 63 -4.36 -12.07 -9.88
N GLY A 64 -5.53 -11.69 -10.38
CA GLY A 64 -5.93 -11.94 -11.76
C GLY A 64 -4.93 -11.37 -12.76
N CYS A 65 -4.41 -10.17 -12.50
CA CYS A 65 -3.33 -9.59 -13.32
C CYS A 65 -2.04 -10.43 -13.26
N LEU A 66 -1.56 -10.74 -12.05
CA LEU A 66 -0.30 -11.47 -11.82
C LEU A 66 -0.27 -12.88 -12.41
N GLU A 67 -1.41 -13.57 -12.39
CA GLU A 67 -1.57 -14.94 -12.88
C GLU A 67 -1.69 -15.01 -14.41
N ASN A 68 -2.28 -13.99 -15.04
CA ASN A 68 -2.60 -14.00 -16.47
C ASN A 68 -1.66 -13.16 -17.33
N MET A 69 -0.84 -12.28 -16.76
CA MET A 69 0.12 -11.49 -17.54
C MET A 69 1.33 -12.33 -18.02
N PRO A 70 1.82 -12.10 -19.26
CA PRO A 70 2.99 -12.80 -19.77
C PRO A 70 4.27 -12.36 -19.04
N LYS A 71 5.31 -13.20 -19.11
CA LYS A 71 6.66 -12.78 -18.71
C LYS A 71 7.20 -11.83 -19.79
N ALA A 72 7.59 -10.63 -19.38
CA ALA A 72 8.20 -9.64 -20.27
C ALA A 72 9.34 -8.93 -19.54
N ASN A 73 10.28 -8.38 -20.31
CA ASN A 73 11.33 -7.51 -19.77
C ASN A 73 11.08 -6.04 -20.08
N ASP A 74 10.20 -5.76 -21.05
CA ASP A 74 9.90 -4.41 -21.48
C ASP A 74 8.83 -3.76 -20.60
N THR A 75 8.97 -2.47 -20.38
CA THR A 75 7.95 -1.69 -19.69
C THR A 75 6.85 -1.34 -20.70
N PRO A 76 5.57 -1.65 -20.43
CA PRO A 76 4.49 -1.25 -21.32
C PRO A 76 4.37 0.27 -21.41
N GLN A 77 3.63 0.75 -22.42
CA GLN A 77 3.36 2.18 -22.57
C GLN A 77 2.72 2.72 -21.28
N SER A 78 3.41 3.67 -20.64
CA SER A 78 2.92 4.37 -19.47
C SER A 78 2.10 5.58 -19.87
N LEU A 79 1.05 5.85 -19.12
CA LEU A 79 0.31 7.10 -19.20
C LEU A 79 1.12 8.19 -18.49
N SER A 80 1.30 9.33 -19.17
CA SER A 80 1.77 10.56 -18.53
C SER A 80 0.58 11.25 -17.88
N SER A 81 0.68 11.59 -16.60
CA SER A 81 -0.32 12.30 -15.79
C SER A 81 -1.65 11.57 -15.54
N LEU A 82 -1.83 11.10 -14.31
CA LEU A 82 -3.10 10.59 -13.78
C LEU A 82 -3.56 11.52 -12.64
N ASN A 83 -4.85 11.86 -12.60
CA ASN A 83 -5.44 12.52 -11.43
C ASN A 83 -5.68 11.47 -10.34
N LEU A 84 -4.64 11.15 -9.59
CA LEU A 84 -4.63 10.15 -8.52
C LEU A 84 -4.49 10.80 -7.13
N GLN A 85 -5.41 10.48 -6.22
CA GLN A 85 -5.20 10.70 -4.80
C GLN A 85 -4.38 9.54 -4.21
N TRP A 86 -3.24 9.86 -3.59
CA TRP A 86 -2.33 8.88 -3.00
C TRP A 86 -1.61 9.46 -1.77
N VAL A 87 -0.98 8.60 -0.97
CA VAL A 87 -0.28 9.02 0.26
C VAL A 87 1.13 9.52 -0.06
N THR A 88 1.34 10.83 0.08
CA THR A 88 2.63 11.50 -0.14
C THR A 88 3.55 11.39 1.08
N LYS A 89 2.98 11.42 2.30
CA LYS A 89 3.70 11.37 3.57
C LYS A 89 2.95 10.53 4.58
N TRP A 90 3.67 9.88 5.50
CA TRP A 90 3.06 9.08 6.56
C TRP A 90 3.94 9.06 7.82
N VAL A 91 3.32 8.83 8.96
CA VAL A 91 3.95 8.74 10.28
C VAL A 91 3.25 7.66 11.08
N ASP A 92 4.02 6.69 11.54
CA ASP A 92 3.55 5.65 12.46
C ASP A 92 3.86 6.06 13.90
N TYR A 93 2.82 6.47 14.65
CA TYR A 93 2.88 6.72 16.09
C TYR A 93 1.89 5.80 16.83
N SER A 94 1.73 4.56 16.34
CA SER A 94 0.76 3.58 16.83
C SER A 94 1.03 3.10 18.26
N ASN A 95 2.24 3.25 18.79
CA ASN A 95 2.53 2.97 20.21
C ASN A 95 1.84 3.94 21.19
N LYS A 96 1.31 5.08 20.72
CA LYS A 96 0.63 6.07 21.59
C LYS A 96 -0.70 6.57 21.03
N TYR A 97 -0.77 6.92 19.76
CA TYR A 97 -1.90 7.64 19.19
C TYR A 97 -2.58 6.89 18.04
N GLY A 98 -1.78 6.47 17.05
CA GLY A 98 -2.29 5.94 15.80
C GLY A 98 -1.35 6.19 14.62
N PHE A 99 -1.91 6.05 13.42
CA PHE A 99 -1.20 6.19 12.16
C PHE A 99 -1.66 7.43 11.42
N GLY A 100 -0.74 8.35 11.12
CA GLY A 100 -1.00 9.59 10.40
C GLY A 100 -0.51 9.51 8.96
N TYR A 101 -1.22 10.16 8.05
CA TYR A 101 -0.85 10.25 6.63
C TYR A 101 -1.28 11.58 6.02
N GLN A 102 -0.61 11.98 4.94
CA GLN A 102 -0.98 13.10 4.09
C GLN A 102 -1.22 12.61 2.67
N LEU A 103 -2.33 13.04 2.08
CA LEU A 103 -2.67 12.75 0.69
C LEU A 103 -2.07 13.78 -0.27
N SER A 104 -2.08 13.47 -1.57
CA SER A 104 -1.60 14.36 -2.63
C SER A 104 -2.39 15.67 -2.77
N ASP A 105 -3.63 15.73 -2.25
CA ASP A 105 -4.44 16.95 -2.17
C ASP A 105 -4.17 17.78 -0.91
N HIS A 106 -3.19 17.39 -0.09
CA HIS A 106 -2.82 17.95 1.22
C HIS A 106 -3.79 17.65 2.37
N THR A 107 -4.82 16.82 2.17
CA THR A 107 -5.63 16.29 3.28
C THR A 107 -4.74 15.49 4.23
N VAL A 108 -4.84 15.76 5.52
CA VAL A 108 -4.12 15.01 6.57
C VAL A 108 -5.10 14.12 7.31
N GLY A 109 -4.86 12.82 7.33
CA GLY A 109 -5.69 11.85 8.04
C GLY A 109 -4.94 11.18 9.18
N VAL A 110 -5.67 10.79 10.23
CA VAL A 110 -5.17 9.96 11.33
C VAL A 110 -6.16 8.84 11.60
N LEU A 111 -5.69 7.60 11.51
CA LEU A 111 -6.39 6.42 12.03
C LEU A 111 -5.90 6.15 13.46
N PHE A 112 -6.76 6.41 14.43
CA PHE A 112 -6.44 6.25 15.85
C PHE A 112 -6.50 4.78 16.27
N ASN A 113 -5.74 4.45 17.32
CA ASN A 113 -5.68 3.09 17.87
C ASN A 113 -7.03 2.57 18.38
N ASN A 114 -7.98 3.45 18.70
CA ASN A 114 -9.32 3.08 19.12
C ASN A 114 -10.25 2.73 17.93
N GLY A 115 -9.73 2.67 16.70
CA GLY A 115 -10.49 2.34 15.50
C GLY A 115 -11.26 3.52 14.90
N THR A 116 -11.12 4.74 15.43
CA THR A 116 -11.73 5.95 14.84
C THR A 116 -10.76 6.67 13.91
N HIS A 117 -11.27 7.49 13.01
CA HIS A 117 -10.47 8.24 12.05
C HIS A 117 -10.89 9.70 11.96
N MET A 118 -9.92 10.58 11.75
CA MET A 118 -10.16 12.00 11.46
C MET A 118 -9.34 12.46 10.27
N SER A 119 -9.94 13.32 9.43
CA SER A 119 -9.27 14.06 8.38
C SER A 119 -9.34 15.56 8.61
N LEU A 120 -8.20 16.25 8.49
CA LEU A 120 -8.10 17.69 8.32
C LEU A 120 -8.00 18.00 6.83
N LEU A 121 -9.01 18.70 6.31
CA LEU A 121 -9.08 19.04 4.89
C LEU A 121 -7.97 20.01 4.45
N PRO A 122 -7.74 20.18 3.13
CA PRO A 122 -6.68 21.04 2.60
C PRO A 122 -6.82 22.51 3.01
N ASP A 123 -8.04 22.95 3.32
CA ASP A 123 -8.32 24.30 3.83
C ASP A 123 -7.77 24.57 5.24
N ARG A 124 -7.27 23.53 5.93
CA ARG A 124 -6.79 23.53 7.32
C ARG A 124 -7.81 24.02 8.34
N LYS A 125 -9.09 24.07 7.96
CA LYS A 125 -10.19 24.63 8.75
C LYS A 125 -11.27 23.61 9.01
N THR A 126 -11.45 22.63 8.14
CA THR A 126 -12.55 21.66 8.22
C THR A 126 -12.05 20.29 8.66
N ILE A 127 -12.70 19.70 9.66
CA ILE A 127 -12.42 18.34 10.14
C ILE A 127 -13.59 17.43 9.80
N HIS A 128 -13.26 16.26 9.25
CA HIS A 128 -14.18 15.13 9.10
C HIS A 128 -13.83 14.07 10.14
N TYR A 129 -14.84 13.54 10.83
CA TYR A 129 -14.69 12.46 11.80
C TYR A 129 -15.48 11.21 11.38
N TYR A 130 -14.85 10.06 11.55
CA TYR A 130 -15.34 8.74 11.18
C TYR A 130 -15.17 7.82 12.41
N ALA A 131 -16.26 7.31 12.97
CA ALA A 131 -16.21 6.38 14.11
C ALA A 131 -16.24 4.90 13.68
N GLU A 132 -16.85 4.65 12.54
CA GLU A 132 -17.10 3.36 11.87
C GLU A 132 -17.00 3.63 10.34
N LEU A 133 -17.42 2.70 9.48
CA LEU A 133 -17.56 2.97 8.04
C LEU A 133 -18.55 4.13 7.81
N GLY A 134 -18.04 5.22 7.24
CA GLY A 134 -18.86 6.38 6.89
C GLY A 134 -18.64 7.60 7.79
N GLN A 135 -18.89 8.76 7.19
CA GLN A 135 -18.66 10.06 7.81
C GLN A 135 -19.74 10.34 8.86
N ARG A 136 -19.30 10.48 10.11
CA ARG A 136 -20.22 10.67 11.24
C ARG A 136 -20.42 12.13 11.62
N SER A 137 -19.37 12.95 11.48
CA SER A 137 -19.45 14.36 11.86
C SER A 137 -18.51 15.24 11.04
N VAL A 138 -18.91 16.49 10.85
CA VAL A 138 -18.09 17.57 10.30
C VAL A 138 -18.15 18.74 11.24
N PHE A 139 -17.00 19.31 11.56
CA PHE A 139 -16.91 20.51 12.37
C PHE A 139 -15.66 21.31 12.03
N PRO A 140 -15.67 22.63 12.22
CA PRO A 140 -14.51 23.45 11.96
C PRO A 140 -13.51 23.35 13.12
N THR A 141 -12.24 23.63 12.82
CA THR A 141 -11.13 23.64 13.79
C THR A 141 -11.26 24.71 14.87
N CYS A 142 -12.13 25.72 14.68
CA CYS A 142 -12.42 26.77 15.65
C CYS A 142 -13.56 26.42 16.63
N GLU A 143 -14.40 25.43 16.30
CA GLU A 143 -15.55 25.02 17.11
C GLU A 143 -15.52 23.50 17.32
N VAL A 144 -14.43 23.03 17.93
CA VAL A 144 -14.22 21.60 18.18
C VAL A 144 -15.09 21.17 19.38
N PRO A 145 -15.96 20.16 19.23
CA PRO A 145 -16.69 19.60 20.36
C PRO A 145 -15.74 19.09 21.46
N GLU A 146 -16.08 19.30 22.73
CA GLU A 146 -15.17 19.03 23.87
C GLU A 146 -14.57 17.62 23.85
N HIS A 147 -15.36 16.61 23.49
CA HIS A 147 -14.93 15.21 23.42
C HIS A 147 -13.92 14.91 22.30
N PHE A 148 -13.77 15.80 21.31
CA PHE A 148 -12.82 15.66 20.20
C PHE A 148 -11.52 16.45 20.41
N VAL A 149 -11.43 17.33 21.41
CA VAL A 149 -10.26 18.22 21.60
C VAL A 149 -8.93 17.47 21.62
N GLY A 150 -8.87 16.32 22.32
CA GLY A 150 -7.66 15.49 22.37
C GLY A 150 -7.26 14.93 21.00
N GLN A 151 -8.20 14.35 20.27
CA GLN A 151 -7.95 13.77 18.94
C GLN A 151 -7.59 14.86 17.91
N VAL A 152 -8.23 16.03 17.97
CA VAL A 152 -7.89 17.16 17.09
C VAL A 152 -6.50 17.72 17.39
N THR A 153 -6.09 17.75 18.66
CA THR A 153 -4.72 18.16 19.04
C THR A 153 -3.71 17.21 18.41
N VAL A 154 -3.94 15.91 18.48
CA VAL A 154 -3.09 14.89 17.85
C VAL A 154 -3.07 15.04 16.32
N LEU A 155 -4.23 15.25 15.69
CA LEU A 155 -4.34 15.50 14.25
C LEU A 155 -3.50 16.71 13.81
N LYS A 156 -3.58 17.83 14.53
CA LYS A 156 -2.76 19.03 14.28
C LYS A 156 -1.27 18.74 14.47
N TYR A 157 -0.91 17.96 15.48
CA TYR A 157 0.47 17.53 15.72
C TYR A 157 1.02 16.73 14.52
N PHE A 158 0.28 15.73 14.02
CA PHE A 158 0.68 14.98 12.83
C PHE A 158 0.80 15.88 11.60
N SER A 159 -0.16 16.78 11.38
CA SER A 159 -0.13 17.74 10.26
C SER A 159 1.14 18.58 10.28
N HIS A 160 1.45 19.19 11.42
CA HIS A 160 2.62 20.04 11.58
C HIS A 160 3.93 19.26 11.42
N TYR A 161 4.02 18.08 12.04
CA TYR A 161 5.19 17.22 11.91
C TYR A 161 5.48 16.84 10.45
N MET A 162 4.45 16.42 9.69
CA MET A 162 4.62 16.04 8.28
C MET A 162 4.97 17.22 7.38
N GLU A 163 4.51 18.42 7.72
CA GLU A 163 4.86 19.65 6.99
C GLU A 163 6.34 20.02 7.18
N GLU A 164 6.84 19.96 8.41
CA GLU A 164 8.20 20.40 8.74
C GLU A 164 9.29 19.36 8.47
N ASN A 165 9.00 18.07 8.66
CA ASN A 165 10.03 17.04 8.76
C ASN A 165 10.10 16.08 7.58
N LEU A 166 9.07 16.05 6.73
CA LEU A 166 8.95 15.06 5.66
C LEU A 166 8.85 15.71 4.28
N MET A 167 9.45 15.07 3.30
CA MET A 167 9.35 15.42 1.88
C MET A 167 8.33 14.54 1.17
N ASP A 168 7.78 15.01 0.03
CA ASP A 168 6.82 14.23 -0.74
C ASP A 168 7.45 12.98 -1.37
N GLY A 169 6.68 11.88 -1.41
CA GLY A 169 7.17 10.56 -1.80
C GLY A 169 7.34 10.29 -3.30
N GLY A 170 7.07 11.25 -4.19
CA GLY A 170 6.91 11.04 -5.63
C GLY A 170 6.61 12.32 -6.39
N ASP A 171 6.70 12.28 -7.72
CA ASP A 171 6.54 13.45 -8.63
C ASP A 171 5.11 13.65 -9.18
N LEU A 172 4.14 12.83 -8.75
CA LEU A 172 2.74 12.99 -9.12
C LEU A 172 2.19 14.33 -8.60
N GLY A 173 1.58 15.10 -9.49
CA GLY A 173 1.01 16.41 -9.16
C GLY A 173 -0.13 16.37 -8.14
N THR A 174 -0.38 17.52 -7.51
CA THR A 174 -1.51 17.74 -6.60
C THR A 174 -2.84 17.66 -7.34
N VAL A 175 -3.74 16.81 -6.87
CA VAL A 175 -5.11 16.71 -7.40
C VAL A 175 -6.03 17.55 -6.53
N MET A 176 -6.44 18.71 -7.03
CA MET A 176 -7.51 19.50 -6.39
C MET A 176 -8.79 19.37 -7.20
N ASP A 177 -9.53 18.28 -6.98
CA ASP A 177 -10.92 18.19 -7.44
C ASP A 177 -11.84 18.10 -6.23
N ALA A 178 -12.68 19.12 -6.07
CA ALA A 178 -13.68 19.17 -5.00
C ALA A 178 -14.75 18.08 -5.14
N HIS A 179 -14.92 17.53 -6.35
CA HIS A 179 -15.89 16.48 -6.65
C HIS A 179 -15.37 15.06 -6.40
N LEU A 180 -14.07 14.87 -6.18
CA LEU A 180 -13.55 13.55 -5.84
C LEU A 180 -14.05 13.11 -4.45
N PRO A 181 -14.44 11.82 -4.31
CA PRO A 181 -14.77 11.25 -3.01
C PRO A 181 -13.62 11.45 -2.02
N ARG A 182 -13.95 11.79 -0.77
CA ARG A 182 -12.93 11.99 0.26
C ARG A 182 -12.38 10.64 0.71
N LEU A 183 -11.07 10.45 0.54
CA LEU A 183 -10.39 9.25 0.99
C LEU A 183 -10.18 9.24 2.51
N TYR A 184 -10.50 8.12 3.13
CA TYR A 184 -10.13 7.78 4.49
C TYR A 184 -9.55 6.38 4.56
N LEU A 185 -8.57 6.21 5.44
CA LEU A 185 -7.82 4.97 5.57
C LEU A 185 -8.68 3.93 6.29
N LEU A 186 -8.97 2.82 5.61
CA LEU A 186 -9.66 1.68 6.21
C LEU A 186 -8.68 0.85 7.04
N GLN A 187 -7.49 0.62 6.50
CA GLN A 187 -6.52 -0.27 7.12
C GLN A 187 -5.10 0.04 6.68
N TRP A 188 -4.16 -0.20 7.58
CA TRP A 188 -2.73 -0.24 7.26
C TRP A 188 -2.05 -1.43 7.94
N LEU A 189 -0.96 -1.88 7.32
CA LEU A 189 -0.16 -3.01 7.77
C LEU A 189 1.32 -2.73 7.55
N LYS A 190 2.12 -2.97 8.59
CA LYS A 190 3.57 -2.75 8.56
C LYS A 190 4.29 -4.09 8.65
N SER A 191 5.09 -4.42 7.65
CA SER A 191 6.04 -5.53 7.72
C SER A 191 7.45 -5.02 8.02
N ASP A 192 8.43 -5.91 8.01
CA ASP A 192 9.85 -5.57 8.02
C ASP A 192 10.36 -4.95 6.70
N ARG A 193 9.61 -5.06 5.60
CA ARG A 193 10.05 -4.56 4.28
C ARG A 193 9.21 -3.42 3.71
N ALA A 194 7.94 -3.34 4.08
CA ALA A 194 7.04 -2.36 3.49
C ALA A 194 5.88 -1.98 4.41
N LEU A 195 5.26 -0.85 4.08
CA LEU A 195 4.00 -0.37 4.62
C LEU A 195 2.91 -0.54 3.56
N MET A 196 1.81 -1.19 3.90
CA MET A 196 0.59 -1.29 3.10
C MET A 196 -0.50 -0.40 3.68
N MET A 197 -1.26 0.26 2.81
CA MET A 197 -2.39 1.13 3.13
C MET A 197 -3.55 0.83 2.17
N LEU A 198 -4.77 0.74 2.70
CA LEU A 198 -6.00 0.52 1.94
C LEU A 198 -7.06 1.56 2.32
N PHE A 199 -7.64 2.19 1.31
CA PHE A 199 -8.62 3.27 1.43
C PHE A 199 -10.03 2.82 1.08
N ASN A 200 -11.01 3.65 1.45
CA ASN A 200 -12.44 3.36 1.32
C ASN A 200 -12.97 3.24 -0.11
N ASP A 201 -12.26 3.78 -1.09
CA ASP A 201 -12.57 3.68 -2.51
C ASP A 201 -11.88 2.47 -3.19
N GLY A 202 -11.09 1.69 -2.44
CA GLY A 202 -10.26 0.62 -2.96
C GLY A 202 -8.88 1.06 -3.45
N THR A 203 -8.51 2.34 -3.30
CA THR A 203 -7.13 2.76 -3.51
C THR A 203 -6.22 2.01 -2.54
N PHE A 204 -5.22 1.35 -3.10
CA PHE A 204 -4.30 0.45 -2.41
C PHE A 204 -2.87 0.86 -2.68
N GLN A 205 -2.10 1.12 -1.62
CA GLN A 205 -0.74 1.62 -1.74
C GLN A 205 0.23 0.80 -0.88
N VAL A 206 1.39 0.48 -1.44
CA VAL A 206 2.50 -0.19 -0.75
C VAL A 206 3.78 0.62 -0.93
N ASN A 207 4.42 0.98 0.18
CA ASN A 207 5.68 1.73 0.24
C ASN A 207 6.80 0.82 0.77
N PHE A 208 7.84 0.58 -0.03
CA PHE A 208 9.00 -0.24 0.35
C PHE A 208 10.07 0.60 1.06
N TYR A 209 10.65 0.08 2.14
CA TYR A 209 11.55 0.88 2.99
C TYR A 209 12.96 1.01 2.43
N HIS A 210 13.51 -0.06 1.86
CA HIS A 210 14.92 -0.13 1.49
C HIS A 210 15.28 0.80 0.33
N ASP A 211 14.40 0.88 -0.67
CA ASP A 211 14.65 1.57 -1.93
C ASP A 211 13.66 2.72 -2.18
N HIS A 212 12.76 2.97 -1.23
CA HIS A 212 11.70 3.99 -1.30
C HIS A 212 10.74 3.88 -2.48
N THR A 213 10.72 2.74 -3.17
CA THR A 213 9.78 2.47 -4.27
C THR A 213 8.35 2.30 -3.75
N LYS A 214 7.37 2.54 -4.62
CA LYS A 214 5.94 2.47 -4.26
C LYS A 214 5.11 1.85 -5.36
N ILE A 215 4.11 1.08 -4.97
CA ILE A 215 3.01 0.64 -5.84
C ILE A 215 1.73 1.30 -5.35
N ILE A 216 0.96 1.86 -6.28
CA ILE A 216 -0.39 2.38 -6.02
C ILE A 216 -1.32 1.76 -7.05
N LEU A 217 -2.34 1.02 -6.60
CA LEU A 217 -3.43 0.52 -7.43
C LEU A 217 -4.68 1.33 -7.11
N CYS A 218 -5.36 1.84 -8.14
CA CYS A 218 -6.62 2.56 -7.99
C CYS A 218 -7.57 2.20 -9.14
N CYS A 219 -8.86 2.43 -8.95
CA CYS A 219 -9.86 2.34 -10.03
C CYS A 219 -10.30 3.77 -10.42
N GLN A 220 -10.13 4.13 -11.68
CA GLN A 220 -10.58 5.42 -12.22
C GLN A 220 -11.46 5.17 -13.43
N THR A 221 -12.69 5.71 -13.42
CA THR A 221 -13.66 5.56 -14.53
C THR A 221 -13.82 4.11 -14.99
N ASP A 222 -14.04 3.20 -14.04
CA ASP A 222 -14.18 1.74 -14.26
C ASP A 222 -12.94 1.03 -14.85
N GLU A 223 -11.77 1.66 -14.83
CA GLU A 223 -10.51 1.05 -15.26
C GLU A 223 -9.48 1.05 -14.12
N TYR A 224 -8.87 -0.12 -13.87
CA TYR A 224 -7.80 -0.24 -12.90
C TYR A 224 -6.46 0.26 -13.46
N MET A 225 -5.81 1.11 -12.69
CA MET A 225 -4.51 1.69 -12.99
C MET A 225 -3.52 1.30 -11.90
N LEU A 226 -2.32 0.91 -12.31
CA LEU A 226 -1.19 0.64 -11.41
C LEU A 226 -0.12 1.69 -11.65
N THR A 227 0.21 2.45 -10.61
CA THR A 227 1.30 3.41 -10.62
C THR A 227 2.49 2.86 -9.85
N TYR A 228 3.66 2.87 -10.49
CA TYR A 228 4.93 2.54 -9.88
C TYR A 228 5.76 3.82 -9.72
N ILE A 229 6.21 4.09 -8.50
CA ILE A 229 7.17 5.16 -8.20
C ILE A 229 8.51 4.48 -7.96
N ASN A 230 9.51 4.79 -8.78
CA ASN A 230 10.83 4.18 -8.71
C ASN A 230 11.73 4.84 -7.64
N GLU A 231 12.99 4.40 -7.57
CA GLU A 231 14.00 4.87 -6.61
C GLU A 231 14.32 6.36 -6.80
N GLU A 232 14.26 6.84 -8.05
CA GLU A 232 14.42 8.25 -8.42
C GLU A 232 13.14 9.09 -8.18
N ARG A 233 12.10 8.51 -7.60
CA ARG A 233 10.78 9.13 -7.33
C ARG A 233 10.00 9.54 -8.57
N VAL A 234 10.36 8.99 -9.71
CA VAL A 234 9.64 9.15 -10.98
C VAL A 234 8.50 8.15 -11.02
N SER A 235 7.29 8.67 -11.29
CA SER A 235 6.08 7.86 -11.42
C SER A 235 5.86 7.39 -12.85
N LYS A 236 5.41 6.13 -12.99
CA LYS A 236 4.87 5.57 -14.23
C LYS A 236 3.55 4.89 -13.94
N THR A 237 2.50 5.28 -14.65
CA THR A 237 1.17 4.70 -14.50
C THR A 237 0.83 3.81 -15.69
N PHE A 238 0.31 2.62 -15.40
CA PHE A 238 -0.06 1.62 -16.39
C PHE A 238 -1.52 1.23 -16.21
N LYS A 239 -2.25 1.08 -17.31
CA LYS A 239 -3.52 0.36 -17.28
C LYS A 239 -3.24 -1.08 -16.90
N LEU A 240 -4.02 -1.65 -16.00
CA LEU A 240 -3.88 -3.06 -15.62
C LEU A 240 -4.15 -3.98 -16.82
N SER A 241 -5.02 -3.57 -17.74
CA SER A 241 -5.27 -4.23 -19.03
C SER A 241 -4.02 -4.28 -19.94
N SER A 242 -3.20 -3.22 -19.93
CA SER A 242 -1.92 -3.21 -20.64
C SER A 242 -0.90 -4.16 -20.01
N LEU A 243 -0.83 -4.21 -18.68
CA LEU A 243 0.02 -5.17 -17.97
C LEU A 243 -0.41 -6.62 -18.24
N LEU A 244 -1.72 -6.89 -18.26
CA LEU A 244 -2.28 -8.19 -18.64
C LEU A 244 -1.87 -8.64 -20.05
N THR A 245 -1.77 -7.69 -21.00
CA THR A 245 -1.47 -8.00 -22.40
C THR A 245 0.03 -8.11 -22.66
N SER A 246 0.82 -7.21 -22.07
CA SER A 246 2.24 -7.00 -22.43
C SER A 246 3.21 -7.50 -21.36
N GLY A 247 2.73 -7.83 -20.16
CA GLY A 247 3.59 -8.15 -19.03
C GLY A 247 4.24 -6.90 -18.44
N CYS A 248 5.21 -7.13 -17.55
CA CYS A 248 6.03 -6.06 -16.99
C CYS A 248 7.41 -6.58 -16.55
N PRO A 249 8.38 -5.69 -16.36
CA PRO A 249 9.69 -6.02 -15.83
C PRO A 249 9.62 -6.83 -14.51
N ALA A 250 10.62 -7.70 -14.31
CA ALA A 250 10.63 -8.64 -13.19
C ALA A 250 10.60 -7.98 -11.81
N ASP A 251 11.24 -6.82 -11.68
CA ASP A 251 11.31 -6.01 -10.45
C ASP A 251 9.95 -5.41 -10.07
N LEU A 252 9.17 -4.93 -11.06
CA LEU A 252 7.79 -4.49 -10.85
C LEU A 252 6.90 -5.69 -10.49
N ARG A 253 7.01 -6.80 -11.22
CA ARG A 253 6.27 -8.03 -10.93
C ARG A 253 6.51 -8.54 -9.51
N GLN A 254 7.76 -8.55 -9.05
CA GLN A 254 8.11 -8.98 -7.68
C GLN A 254 7.46 -8.08 -6.62
N ARG A 255 7.44 -6.77 -6.83
CA ARG A 255 6.76 -5.83 -5.92
C ARG A 255 5.25 -6.01 -5.93
N MET A 256 4.65 -6.27 -7.09
CA MET A 256 3.22 -6.60 -7.19
C MET A 256 2.88 -7.88 -6.43
N VAL A 257 3.70 -8.93 -6.56
CA VAL A 257 3.55 -10.19 -5.80
C VAL A 257 3.66 -9.94 -4.30
N TYR A 258 4.67 -9.18 -3.86
CA TYR A 258 4.82 -8.83 -2.45
C TYR A 258 3.61 -8.04 -1.92
N SER A 259 3.10 -7.09 -2.72
CA SER A 259 1.94 -6.29 -2.37
C SER A 259 0.68 -7.14 -2.23
N LEU A 260 0.44 -8.09 -3.14
CA LEU A 260 -0.64 -9.06 -3.02
C LEU A 260 -0.49 -9.89 -1.74
N ASN A 261 0.70 -10.41 -1.47
CA ASN A 261 0.95 -11.20 -0.26
C ASN A 261 0.68 -10.40 1.02
N MET A 262 1.05 -9.10 1.08
CA MET A 262 0.70 -8.23 2.21
C MET A 262 -0.82 -8.09 2.40
N LEU A 263 -1.57 -8.00 1.30
CA LEU A 263 -3.02 -7.89 1.34
C LEU A 263 -3.67 -9.19 1.84
N LEU A 264 -3.11 -10.35 1.49
CA LEU A 264 -3.60 -11.66 1.94
C LEU A 264 -3.29 -11.97 3.41
N GLN A 265 -2.24 -11.38 3.98
CA GLN A 265 -1.92 -11.48 5.42
C GLN A 265 -2.99 -10.84 6.32
N ARG A 266 -3.98 -10.15 5.74
CA ARG A 266 -5.11 -9.62 6.49
C ARG A 266 -6.05 -10.71 7.00
N CYS A 267 -6.30 -11.74 6.19
CA CYS A 267 -7.29 -12.78 6.43
C CYS A 267 -6.77 -13.90 7.35
N SER A 268 -5.52 -13.81 7.80
CA SER A 268 -4.83 -14.78 8.66
C SER A 268 -4.68 -14.31 10.09
#